data_AF-A0A109N1J5-F1
#
_entry.id   AF-A0A109N1J5-F1
#
_cell.length_a   1.000
_cell.length_b   1.000
_cell.length_c   1.000
_cell.angle_alpha   90.00
_cell.angle_beta   90.00
_cell.angle_gamma   90.00
#
_symmetry.space_group_name_H-M   'P 1'
#
loop_
_entity.id
_entity.type
_entity.pdbx_description
1 polymer ?
#
loop_
_entity_poly.entity_id
_entity_poly.type
_entity_poly.pdbx_seq_one_letter_code
_entity_poly.pdbx_strand_id
1 'polypeptide(L)'
;MLIQFSCGGGMANLDLNVVIDTEELPQGKHEELQHLMEKADLSNLSLSKIAGAKAQGADAFSYKLDIAGETKKQSFSFTDVTAPEKVRPLLDYLRNLAIEVKLAEE
;
A
#
# COMPACT_ATOMS: atom_id res chain seq x y z
N MET A 1 -1.30 -14.11 4.02
CA MET A 1 -0.31 -13.01 4.07
C MET A 1 -1.11 -11.76 4.40
N LEU A 2 -0.77 -11.05 5.47
CA LEU A 2 -1.57 -9.90 5.91
C LEU A 2 -0.96 -8.60 5.41
N ILE A 3 -1.76 -7.79 4.73
CA ILE A 3 -1.36 -6.49 4.19
C ILE A 3 -2.17 -5.42 4.91
N GLN A 4 -1.52 -4.69 5.80
CA GLN A 4 -2.09 -3.54 6.46
C GLN A 4 -1.84 -2.30 5.59
N PHE A 5 -2.91 -1.76 5.02
CA PHE A 5 -2.85 -0.56 4.20
C PHE A 5 -3.41 0.62 4.97
N SER A 6 -2.63 1.68 5.08
CA SER A 6 -3.08 2.93 5.65
C SER A 6 -2.82 4.09 4.69
N CYS A 7 -3.86 4.79 4.28
CA CYS A 7 -3.76 6.02 3.49
C CYS A 7 -4.27 7.18 4.33
N GLY A 8 -3.36 8.12 4.59
CA GLY A 8 -3.59 9.29 5.42
C GLY A 8 -3.05 10.55 4.76
N GLY A 9 -3.80 11.64 4.77
CA GLY A 9 -3.31 12.95 4.33
C GLY A 9 -4.15 13.60 3.23
N GLY A 10 -3.62 14.70 2.68
CA GLY A 10 -4.38 15.63 1.84
C GLY A 10 -5.37 16.48 2.65
N MET A 11 -5.83 17.58 2.07
CA MET A 11 -6.81 18.50 2.70
C MET A 11 -8.16 17.84 3.10
N ALA A 12 -8.41 16.61 2.64
CA ALA A 12 -9.69 15.90 2.85
C ALA A 12 -9.78 15.12 4.17
N ASN A 13 -8.76 15.17 5.04
CA ASN A 13 -8.73 14.44 6.31
C ASN A 13 -9.04 12.94 6.15
N LEU A 14 -8.60 12.36 5.03
CA LEU A 14 -8.85 10.98 4.66
C LEU A 14 -8.03 10.06 5.57
N ASP A 15 -8.72 9.21 6.32
CA ASP A 15 -8.11 8.13 7.10
C ASP A 15 -8.70 6.80 6.64
N LEU A 16 -7.94 6.10 5.82
CA LEU A 16 -8.22 4.73 5.40
C LEU A 16 -7.21 3.87 6.12
N ASN A 17 -7.67 3.01 7.03
CA ASN A 17 -6.83 2.00 7.66
C ASN A 17 -7.58 0.68 7.60
N VAL A 18 -7.06 -0.25 6.82
CA VAL A 18 -7.65 -1.56 6.63
C VAL A 18 -6.58 -2.64 6.71
N VAL A 19 -7.01 -3.84 7.04
CA VAL A 19 -6.19 -5.03 6.97
C VAL A 19 -6.77 -5.90 5.86
N ILE A 20 -5.96 -6.15 4.82
CA ILE A 20 -6.30 -6.97 3.68
C ILE A 20 -5.57 -8.29 3.87
N ASP A 21 -6.30 -9.38 4.04
CA ASP A 21 -5.70 -10.71 4.02
C ASP A 21 -5.65 -11.23 2.59
N THR A 22 -4.43 -11.50 2.08
CA THR A 22 -4.28 -11.98 0.71
C THR A 22 -4.69 -13.42 0.51
N GLU A 23 -4.81 -14.21 1.58
CA GLU A 23 -5.34 -15.59 1.51
C GLU A 23 -6.87 -15.58 1.46
N GLU A 24 -7.51 -14.56 2.02
CA GLU A 24 -8.95 -14.32 1.89
C GLU A 24 -9.33 -13.60 0.58
N LEU A 25 -8.37 -12.98 -0.10
CA LEU A 25 -8.62 -12.36 -1.40
C LEU A 25 -8.96 -13.42 -2.46
N PRO A 26 -9.94 -13.14 -3.34
CA PRO A 26 -10.22 -14.02 -4.46
C PRO A 26 -9.00 -14.11 -5.39
N GLN A 27 -8.76 -15.29 -5.94
CA GLN A 27 -7.56 -15.61 -6.72
C GLN A 27 -7.25 -14.58 -7.83
N GLY A 28 -8.28 -14.03 -8.49
CA GLY A 28 -8.09 -12.98 -9.50
C GLY A 28 -7.51 -11.68 -8.94
N LYS A 29 -7.91 -11.28 -7.72
CA LYS A 29 -7.36 -10.08 -7.07
C LYS A 29 -5.93 -10.30 -6.57
N HIS A 30 -5.64 -11.52 -6.09
CA HIS A 30 -4.30 -11.93 -5.67
C HIS A 30 -3.32 -11.93 -6.84
N GLU A 31 -3.71 -12.47 -7.99
CA GLU A 31 -2.88 -12.53 -9.19
C GLU A 31 -2.54 -11.13 -9.73
N GLU A 32 -3.54 -10.23 -9.79
CA GLU A 32 -3.32 -8.84 -10.18
C GLU A 32 -2.41 -8.11 -9.16
N LEU A 33 -2.61 -8.34 -7.86
CA LEU A 33 -1.73 -7.79 -6.83
C LEU A 33 -0.29 -8.25 -7.03
N GLN A 34 -0.05 -9.54 -7.22
CA GLN A 34 1.29 -10.07 -7.49
C GLN A 34 1.91 -9.43 -8.73
N HIS A 35 1.15 -9.35 -9.82
CA HIS A 35 1.62 -8.75 -11.06
C HIS A 35 1.96 -7.26 -10.91
N LEU A 36 1.18 -6.51 -10.12
CA LEU A 36 1.46 -5.13 -9.77
C LEU A 36 2.69 -5.01 -8.86
N MET A 37 2.88 -5.93 -7.91
CA MET A 37 4.06 -5.95 -7.04
C MET A 37 5.34 -6.24 -7.84
N GLU A 38 5.28 -7.13 -8.82
CA GLU A 38 6.38 -7.40 -9.76
C GLU A 38 6.69 -6.17 -10.63
N LYS A 39 5.67 -5.51 -11.19
CA LYS A 39 5.84 -4.29 -11.98
C LYS A 39 6.36 -3.10 -11.18
N ALA A 40 5.88 -2.97 -9.94
CA ALA A 40 6.34 -1.97 -8.99
C ALA A 40 7.77 -2.23 -8.54
N ASP A 41 8.28 -3.44 -8.77
CA ASP A 41 9.60 -3.90 -8.39
C ASP A 41 9.85 -3.67 -6.88
N LEU A 42 8.85 -4.02 -6.06
CA LEU A 42 8.90 -3.84 -4.61
C LEU A 42 10.10 -4.56 -3.98
N SER A 43 10.52 -5.67 -4.59
CA SER A 43 11.69 -6.46 -4.19
C SER A 43 13.01 -5.70 -4.40
N ASN A 44 13.12 -4.91 -5.47
CA ASN A 44 14.30 -4.09 -5.76
C ASN A 44 14.24 -2.70 -5.10
N LEU A 45 13.04 -2.22 -4.75
CA LEU A 45 12.82 -1.15 -3.78
C LEU A 45 13.22 -1.62 -2.38
N SER A 46 14.53 -1.83 -2.19
CA SER A 46 15.13 -2.32 -0.96
C SER A 46 14.46 -1.70 0.28
N LEU A 47 13.93 -2.59 1.12
CA LEU A 47 13.44 -2.41 2.49
C LEU A 47 14.18 -1.36 3.32
N SER A 48 15.46 -1.12 3.03
CA SER A 48 16.33 -0.21 3.75
C SER A 48 16.24 1.26 3.31
N LYS A 49 15.65 1.58 2.15
CA LYS A 49 15.63 2.96 1.62
C LYS A 49 14.34 3.72 1.89
N ILE A 50 13.23 3.01 2.13
CA ILE A 50 11.91 3.60 2.29
C ILE A 50 11.61 3.96 3.76
N ALA A 51 12.31 3.33 4.72
CA ALA A 51 12.25 3.69 6.14
C ALA A 51 12.67 5.15 6.45
N GLY A 52 13.26 5.85 5.48
CA GLY A 52 13.72 7.25 5.59
C GLY A 52 12.90 8.27 4.81
N ALA A 53 11.85 7.88 4.08
CA ALA A 53 10.98 8.83 3.37
C ALA A 53 10.03 9.52 4.37
N LYS A 54 10.59 10.28 5.32
CA LYS A 54 9.87 11.37 5.99
C LYS A 54 9.50 12.35 4.88
N ALA A 55 8.28 12.24 4.38
CA ALA A 55 7.73 13.22 3.48
C ALA A 55 7.64 14.56 4.21
N GLN A 56 8.61 15.42 3.93
CA GLN A 56 8.57 16.84 4.27
C GLN A 56 7.69 17.53 3.22
N GLY A 57 6.38 17.33 3.30
CA GLY A 57 5.41 18.03 2.47
C GLY A 57 4.08 18.07 3.19
N ALA A 58 3.73 19.25 3.73
CA ALA A 58 2.54 19.45 4.55
C ALA A 58 1.20 19.14 3.83
N ASP A 59 1.22 18.97 2.50
CA ASP A 59 0.05 18.78 1.64
C ASP A 59 0.02 17.45 0.86
N ALA A 60 1.04 16.59 1.00
CA ALA A 60 1.09 15.35 0.23
C ALA A 60 0.30 14.20 0.90
N PHE A 61 -0.37 13.38 0.09
CA PHE A 61 -0.94 12.12 0.57
C PHE A 61 0.18 11.17 1.02
N SER A 62 -0.01 10.57 2.19
CA SER A 62 0.88 9.56 2.75
C SER A 62 0.22 8.18 2.68
N TYR A 63 0.94 7.25 2.07
CA TYR A 63 0.55 5.86 1.92
C TYR A 63 1.50 5.01 2.74
N LYS A 64 0.95 4.17 3.61
CA LYS A 64 1.70 3.22 4.42
C LYS A 64 1.19 1.83 4.11
N LEU A 65 2.12 0.92 3.86
CA LEU A 65 1.85 -0.45 3.47
C LEU A 65 2.70 -1.37 4.34
N ASP A 66 2.07 -2.10 5.24
CA ASP A 66 2.72 -3.05 6.14
C ASP A 66 2.34 -4.47 5.72
N ILE A 67 3.29 -5.19 5.11
CA ILE A 67 3.12 -6.57 4.67
C ILE A 67 3.70 -7.49 5.75
N ALA A 68 2.84 -8.20 6.46
CA ALA A 68 3.22 -9.24 7.39
C ALA A 68 3.15 -10.61 6.68
N GLY A 69 4.31 -11.09 6.21
CA GLY A 69 4.48 -12.48 5.78
C GLY A 69 4.87 -13.40 6.94
N GLU A 70 4.84 -14.71 6.72
CA GLU A 70 5.17 -15.74 7.73
C GLU A 70 6.58 -15.59 8.32
N THR A 71 7.55 -15.14 7.52
CA THR A 71 8.96 -15.08 7.95
C THR A 71 9.49 -13.65 8.12
N LYS A 72 8.87 -12.65 7.47
CA LYS A 72 9.33 -11.25 7.52
C LYS A 72 8.16 -10.27 7.44
N LYS A 73 8.22 -9.23 8.26
CA LYS A 73 7.38 -8.04 8.16
C LYS A 73 8.10 -6.99 7.32
N GLN A 74 7.43 -6.42 6.34
CA GLN A 74 7.94 -5.39 5.45
C GLN A 74 7.03 -4.17 5.51
N SER A 75 7.55 -3.06 6.03
CA SER A 75 6.81 -1.81 6.10
C SER A 75 7.33 -0.86 5.03
N PHE A 76 6.43 -0.34 4.20
CA PHE A 76 6.70 0.63 3.16
C PHE A 76 5.92 1.91 3.42
N SER A 77 6.51 3.05 3.10
CA SER A 77 5.88 4.37 3.24
C SER A 77 6.19 5.21 2.01
N PHE A 78 5.14 5.56 1.28
CA PHE A 78 5.22 6.34 0.05
C PHE A 78 4.40 7.61 0.20
N THR A 79 4.70 8.60 -0.63
CA THR A 79 3.82 9.76 -0.81
C THR A 79 3.54 10.00 -2.27
N ASP A 80 2.48 10.73 -2.57
CA ASP A 80 2.10 11.09 -3.96
C ASP A 80 3.27 11.68 -4.76
N VAL A 81 4.12 12.46 -4.08
CA VAL A 81 5.30 13.12 -4.66
C VAL A 81 6.55 12.25 -4.72
N THR A 82 6.64 11.18 -3.91
CA THR A 82 7.82 10.29 -3.88
C THR A 82 7.58 8.95 -4.57
N ALA A 83 6.32 8.58 -4.82
CA ALA A 83 5.95 7.33 -5.47
C ALA A 83 6.32 7.37 -6.96
N PRO A 84 7.21 6.48 -7.43
CA PRO A 84 7.51 6.40 -8.85
C PRO A 84 6.26 5.92 -9.62
N GLU A 85 6.18 6.30 -10.89
CA GLU A 85 5.02 6.02 -11.73
C GLU A 85 4.69 4.52 -11.85
N LYS A 86 5.71 3.67 -11.70
CA LYS A 86 5.56 2.20 -11.66
C LYS A 86 4.86 1.67 -10.40
N VAL A 87 4.96 2.39 -9.28
CA VAL A 87 4.34 2.03 -7.98
C VAL A 87 2.94 2.63 -7.84
N ARG A 88 2.62 3.70 -8.58
CA ARG A 88 1.28 4.31 -8.61
C ARG A 88 0.14 3.31 -8.86
N PRO A 89 0.19 2.42 -9.88
CA PRO A 89 -0.91 1.47 -10.12
C PRO A 89 -1.08 0.47 -8.97
N LEU A 90 0.01 0.07 -8.30
CA LEU A 90 -0.06 -0.76 -7.11
C LEU A 90 -0.75 -0.04 -5.94
N LEU A 91 -0.38 1.23 -5.70
CA LEU A 91 -1.00 2.04 -4.64
C LEU A 91 -2.48 2.31 -4.90
N ASP A 92 -2.85 2.59 -6.16
CA ASP A 92 -4.25 2.79 -6.55
C ASP A 92 -5.06 1.52 -6.36
N TYR A 93 -4.52 0.37 -6.74
CA TYR A 93 -5.16 -0.92 -6.55
C TYR A 93 -5.36 -1.27 -5.07
N LEU A 94 -4.33 -1.07 -4.24
CA LEU A 94 -4.42 -1.26 -2.78
C LEU A 94 -5.43 -0.31 -2.15
N ARG A 95 -5.50 0.94 -2.62
CA ARG A 95 -6.50 1.91 -2.18
C ARG A 95 -7.91 1.47 -2.53
N ASN A 96 -8.14 0.99 -3.76
CA ASN A 96 -9.45 0.48 -4.17
C ASN A 96 -9.84 -0.73 -3.34
N LEU A 97 -8.94 -1.68 -3.13
CA LEU A 97 -9.16 -2.81 -2.22
C LEU A 97 -9.49 -2.34 -0.80
N ALA A 98 -8.79 -1.32 -0.30
CA ALA A 98 -9.07 -0.78 1.02
C ALA A 98 -10.44 -0.12 1.13
N ILE A 99 -10.88 0.57 0.09
CA ILE A 99 -12.23 1.13 0.03
C ILE A 99 -13.26 0.00 -0.02
N GLU A 100 -13.04 -1.03 -0.85
CA GLU A 100 -13.92 -2.21 -0.93
C GLU A 100 -14.07 -2.91 0.44
N VAL A 101 -12.96 -3.14 1.14
CA VAL A 101 -12.98 -3.75 2.49
C VAL A 101 -13.71 -2.85 3.48
N LYS A 102 -13.37 -1.56 3.52
CA LYS A 102 -14.02 -0.60 4.43
C LYS A 102 -15.53 -0.50 4.18
N LEU A 103 -15.97 -0.55 2.92
CA LEU A 103 -17.39 -0.54 2.54
C LEU A 103 -18.09 -1.86 2.87
N ALA A 104 -17.37 -2.99 2.84
CA ALA A 104 -17.93 -4.29 3.23
C ALA A 104 -18.13 -4.44 4.75
N GLU A 105 -17.43 -3.61 5.55
CA GLU A 105 -17.58 -3.55 7.01
C GLU A 105 -18.73 -2.63 7.49
N GLU A 106 -19.39 -1.87 6.59
CA GLU A 106 -20.56 -1.01 6.90
C GLU A 106 -21.93 -1.63 6.51
#